data_AF-A0A3D0XHG9-F1
#
_entry.id   AF-A0A3D0XHG9-F1
#
_cell.length_a   1.000
_cell.length_b   1.000
_cell.length_c   1.000
_cell.angle_alpha   90.00
_cell.angle_beta   90.00
_cell.angle_gamma   90.00
#
_symmetry.space_group_name_H-M   'P 1'
#
loop_
_entity.id
_entity.type
_entity.pdbx_description
1 polymer ?
#
loop_
_entity_poly.entity_id
_entity_poly.type
_entity_poly.pdbx_seq_one_letter_code
_entity_poly.pdbx_strand_id
1 'polypeptide(L)'
;MKLFNALFHSSLGKKYVMGMTGLALFGFVIGHMLGNLQIFLGPDKINAYGAFLKSMPKLLWAARISLLACVFLHITSAISLVRDNRRARPVAYQVRQARSTTFASRTMIWSGLIVLSFIIYHLFDFTISPDYKGVDSEGRHDIFAMVV
;
A
#
# COMPACT_ATOMS: atom_id res chain seq x y z
N MET A 1 -11.14 18.61 19.25
CA MET A 1 -12.10 18.86 18.14
C MET A 1 -11.58 19.73 16.99
N LYS A 2 -10.85 20.84 17.23
CA LYS A 2 -10.38 21.73 16.15
C LYS A 2 -9.39 21.06 15.16
N LEU A 3 -8.45 20.24 15.67
CA LEU A 3 -7.45 19.55 14.84
C LEU A 3 -8.08 18.51 13.89
N PHE A 4 -9.06 17.75 14.37
CA PHE A 4 -9.77 16.74 13.57
C PHE A 4 -10.57 17.38 12.43
N ASN A 5 -11.27 18.49 12.71
CA ASN A 5 -11.97 19.25 11.68
C ASN A 5 -11.00 19.88 10.67
N ALA A 6 -9.89 20.45 11.15
CA ALA A 6 -8.88 21.01 10.26
C ALA A 6 -8.21 19.96 9.36
N LEU A 7 -7.93 18.76 9.87
CA LEU A 7 -7.27 17.69 9.11
C LEU A 7 -8.21 17.01 8.10
N PHE A 8 -9.46 16.75 8.49
CA PHE A 8 -10.37 15.95 7.65
C PHE A 8 -11.38 16.78 6.84
N HIS A 9 -11.73 17.99 7.26
CA HIS A 9 -12.71 18.83 6.53
C HIS A 9 -12.06 19.90 5.65
N SER A 10 -10.81 20.31 5.91
CA SER A 10 -10.14 21.30 5.06
C SER A 10 -9.47 20.65 3.83
N SER A 11 -9.41 21.40 2.72
CA SER A 11 -8.74 20.95 1.48
C SER A 11 -7.23 20.75 1.67
N LEU A 12 -6.60 21.54 2.55
CA LEU A 12 -5.19 21.43 2.91
C LEU A 12 -4.93 20.17 3.74
N GLY A 13 -5.76 19.91 4.75
CA GLY A 13 -5.64 18.73 5.62
C GLY A 13 -5.70 17.42 4.82
N LYS A 14 -6.68 17.29 3.91
CA LYS A 14 -6.80 16.11 3.02
C LYS A 14 -5.55 15.90 2.15
N LYS A 15 -4.92 16.97 1.65
CA LYS A 15 -3.68 16.88 0.86
C LYS A 15 -2.49 16.43 1.71
N TYR A 16 -2.37 16.94 2.94
CA TYR A 16 -1.34 16.48 3.86
C TYR A 16 -1.51 15.00 4.22
N VAL A 17 -2.73 14.57 4.54
CA VAL A 17 -3.03 13.14 4.80
C VAL A 17 -2.68 12.29 3.58
N MET A 18 -3.12 12.68 2.38
CA MET A 18 -2.81 11.96 1.14
C MET A 18 -1.30 11.85 0.89
N GLY A 19 -0.56 12.94 1.08
CA GLY A 19 0.89 12.98 0.88
C GLY A 19 1.67 12.14 1.89
N MET A 20 1.37 12.28 3.19
CA MET A 20 2.06 11.53 4.26
C MET A 20 1.79 10.03 4.15
N THR A 21 0.53 9.65 3.90
CA THR A 21 0.18 8.23 3.70
C THR A 21 0.84 7.67 2.45
N GLY A 22 0.88 8.43 1.35
CA GLY A 22 1.58 8.01 0.13
C GLY A 22 3.07 7.79 0.34
N LEU A 23 3.73 8.70 1.08
CA LEU A 23 5.15 8.57 1.42
C LEU A 23 5.42 7.35 2.30
N ALA A 24 4.58 7.10 3.31
CA ALA A 24 4.70 5.93 4.18
C ALA A 24 4.53 4.61 3.39
N LEU A 25 3.51 4.55 2.52
CA LEU A 25 3.27 3.37 1.67
C LEU A 25 4.44 3.13 0.70
N PHE A 26 4.97 4.18 0.09
CA PHE A 26 6.12 4.07 -0.81
C PHE A 26 7.37 3.56 -0.07
N GLY A 27 7.69 4.12 1.10
CA GLY A 27 8.80 3.65 1.92
C GLY A 27 8.64 2.19 2.34
N PHE A 28 7.42 1.78 2.70
CA PHE A 28 7.13 0.38 2.99
C PHE A 28 7.34 -0.52 1.79
N VAL A 29 6.85 -0.15 0.60
CA VAL A 29 7.04 -0.94 -0.63
C VAL A 29 8.52 -1.16 -0.91
N ILE A 30 9.39 -0.17 -0.72
CA ILE A 30 10.84 -0.34 -0.87
C ILE A 30 11.36 -1.42 0.09
N GLY A 31 11.09 -1.29 1.39
CA GLY A 31 11.55 -2.26 2.38
C GLY A 31 10.96 -3.67 2.17
N HIS A 32 9.67 -3.72 1.79
CA HIS A 32 8.97 -4.95 1.47
C HIS A 32 9.61 -5.66 0.26
N MET A 33 9.92 -4.91 -0.80
CA MET A 33 10.59 -5.47 -1.98
C MET A 33 12.00 -5.96 -1.63
N LEU A 34 12.76 -5.24 -0.80
CA LEU A 34 14.08 -5.72 -0.34
C LEU A 34 13.99 -7.06 0.41
N GLY A 35 12.95 -7.26 1.22
CA GLY A 35 12.66 -8.55 1.84
C GLY A 35 12.34 -9.64 0.82
N ASN A 36 11.46 -9.36 -0.14
CA ASN A 36 11.05 -10.33 -1.17
C ASN A 36 12.19 -10.68 -2.14
N LEU A 37 13.06 -9.75 -2.48
CA LEU A 37 14.21 -9.99 -3.37
C LEU A 37 15.21 -11.00 -2.80
N GLN A 38 15.13 -11.32 -1.49
CA GLN A 38 15.90 -12.43 -0.92
C GLN A 38 15.53 -13.79 -1.52
N ILE A 39 14.41 -13.91 -2.24
CA ILE A 39 14.07 -15.10 -3.04
C ILE A 39 15.19 -15.48 -4.02
N PHE A 40 15.91 -14.49 -4.57
CA PHE A 40 17.02 -14.71 -5.49
C PHE A 40 18.32 -15.14 -4.79
N LEU A 41 18.37 -15.08 -3.45
CA LEU A 41 19.50 -15.53 -2.64
C LEU A 41 19.35 -17.00 -2.18
N GLY A 42 18.25 -17.65 -2.55
CA GLY A 42 17.95 -19.04 -2.24
C GLY A 42 16.89 -19.24 -1.14
N PRO A 43 16.33 -20.46 -1.02
CA PRO A 43 15.21 -20.74 -0.12
C PRO A 43 15.50 -20.44 1.36
N ASP A 44 16.71 -20.74 1.82
CA ASP A 44 17.10 -20.52 3.22
C ASP A 44 17.00 -19.04 3.63
N LYS A 45 17.43 -18.11 2.79
CA LYS A 45 17.44 -16.68 3.13
C LYS A 45 16.04 -16.13 3.33
N ILE A 46 15.13 -16.42 2.40
CA ILE A 46 13.73 -15.95 2.51
C ILE A 46 12.98 -16.61 3.66
N ASN A 47 13.22 -17.91 3.92
CA ASN A 47 12.60 -18.64 5.02
C ASN A 47 13.12 -18.14 6.38
N ALA A 48 14.44 -17.93 6.51
CA ALA A 48 15.05 -17.34 7.70
C ALA A 48 14.51 -15.92 7.98
N TYR A 49 14.39 -15.09 6.94
CA TYR A 49 13.84 -13.74 7.06
C TYR A 49 12.38 -13.77 7.53
N GLY A 50 11.56 -14.65 6.98
CA GLY A 50 10.19 -14.83 7.43
C GLY A 50 10.07 -15.36 8.85
N ALA A 51 10.95 -16.29 9.26
CA ALA A 51 11.02 -16.77 10.63
C ALA A 51 11.41 -15.64 11.61
N PHE A 52 12.40 -14.81 11.25
CA PHE A 52 12.78 -13.63 12.00
C PHE A 52 11.62 -12.65 12.17
N LEU A 53 10.89 -12.32 11.10
CA LEU A 53 9.71 -11.45 11.21
C LEU A 53 8.62 -12.05 12.11
N LYS A 54 8.35 -13.36 11.98
CA LYS A 54 7.36 -14.07 12.80
C LYS A 54 7.77 -14.16 14.28
N SER A 55 9.06 -14.09 14.60
CA SER A 55 9.56 -14.02 15.98
C SER A 55 9.17 -12.73 16.72
N MET A 56 8.78 -11.68 15.98
CA MET A 56 8.35 -10.38 16.54
C MET A 56 6.88 -10.08 16.20
N PRO A 57 5.92 -10.87 16.72
CA PRO A 57 4.52 -10.81 16.30
C PRO A 57 3.87 -9.44 16.57
N LYS A 58 4.26 -8.76 17.65
CA LYS A 58 3.75 -7.42 18.00
C LYS A 58 4.13 -6.38 16.94
N LEU A 59 5.38 -6.39 16.49
CA LEU A 59 5.88 -5.46 15.48
C LEU A 59 5.21 -5.73 14.12
N LEU A 60 5.07 -7.01 13.76
CA LEU A 60 4.43 -7.44 12.51
C LEU A 60 2.97 -6.98 12.46
N TRP A 61 2.20 -7.21 13.52
CA TRP A 61 0.80 -6.74 13.59
C TRP A 61 0.68 -5.22 13.62
N ALA A 62 1.57 -4.52 14.34
CA ALA A 62 1.60 -3.06 14.35
C ALA A 62 1.85 -2.50 12.94
N ALA A 63 2.81 -3.07 12.21
CA ALA A 63 3.06 -2.71 10.81
C ALA A 63 1.83 -2.98 9.94
N ARG A 64 1.22 -4.17 10.05
CA ARG A 64 0.03 -4.55 9.27
C ARG A 64 -1.14 -3.58 9.47
N ILE A 65 -1.50 -3.29 10.72
CA ILE A 65 -2.61 -2.39 11.05
C ILE A 65 -2.30 -0.96 10.55
N SER A 66 -1.07 -0.49 10.77
CA SER A 66 -0.64 0.85 10.34
C SER A 66 -0.72 1.00 8.81
N LEU A 67 -0.29 -0.01 8.06
CA LEU A 67 -0.34 -0.01 6.60
C LEU A 67 -1.77 -0.04 6.08
N LEU A 68 -2.64 -0.87 6.65
CA LEU A 68 -4.06 -0.90 6.28
C LEU A 68 -4.73 0.46 6.56
N ALA A 69 -4.41 1.09 7.69
CA ALA A 69 -4.87 2.44 7.99
C ALA A 69 -4.34 3.46 6.97
N CYS A 70 -3.05 3.40 6.61
CA CYS A 70 -2.48 4.27 5.58
C CYS A 70 -3.16 4.09 4.22
N VAL A 71 -3.39 2.86 3.76
CA VAL A 71 -4.10 2.57 2.50
C VAL A 71 -5.51 3.16 2.54
N PHE A 72 -6.26 2.91 3.61
CA PHE A 72 -7.62 3.43 3.77
C PHE A 72 -7.65 4.97 3.75
N LEU A 73 -6.78 5.62 4.52
CA LEU A 73 -6.68 7.08 4.58
C LEU A 73 -6.21 7.69 3.25
N HIS A 74 -5.31 7.02 2.54
CA HIS A 74 -4.82 7.45 1.23
C HIS A 74 -5.94 7.44 0.19
N ILE A 75 -6.68 6.32 0.09
CA ILE A 75 -7.78 6.15 -0.87
C ILE A 75 -8.92 7.12 -0.57
N THR A 76 -9.35 7.23 0.69
CA THR A 76 -10.44 8.13 1.08
C THR A 76 -10.09 9.60 0.83
N SER A 77 -8.84 10.00 1.10
CA SER A 77 -8.36 11.36 0.79
C SER A 77 -8.29 11.62 -0.71
N ALA A 78 -7.80 10.66 -1.50
CA ALA A 78 -7.74 10.76 -2.96
C ALA A 78 -9.14 10.92 -3.57
N ILE A 79 -10.10 10.07 -3.19
CA ILE A 79 -11.50 10.14 -3.65
C ILE A 79 -12.13 11.48 -3.25
N SER A 80 -11.92 11.92 -2.01
CA SER A 80 -12.45 13.19 -1.50
C SER A 80 -11.92 14.38 -2.30
N LEU A 81 -10.61 14.43 -2.56
CA LEU A 81 -10.00 15.51 -3.34
C LEU A 81 -10.46 15.51 -4.81
N VAL A 82 -10.61 14.33 -5.42
CA VAL A 82 -11.17 14.22 -6.79
C VAL A 82 -12.61 14.73 -6.82
N ARG A 83 -13.42 14.37 -5.82
CA ARG A 83 -14.82 14.83 -5.72
C ARG A 83 -14.89 16.35 -5.52
N ASP A 84 -14.08 16.89 -4.62
CA ASP A 84 -14.03 18.33 -4.33
C ASP A 84 -13.56 19.12 -5.57
N ASN A 85 -12.54 18.64 -6.27
CA ASN A 85 -12.06 19.25 -7.52
C ASN A 85 -13.11 19.22 -8.63
N ARG A 86 -13.90 18.14 -8.75
CA ARG A 86 -15.00 18.07 -9.72
C ARG A 86 -16.15 19.02 -9.36
N ARG A 87 -16.51 19.10 -8.08
CA ARG A 87 -17.58 20.00 -7.58
C ARG A 87 -17.24 21.48 -7.73
N ALA A 88 -15.98 21.84 -7.50
CA ALA A 88 -15.49 23.19 -7.71
C ALA A 88 -15.51 23.61 -9.20
N ARG A 89 -15.87 22.70 -10.12
CA ARG A 89 -15.77 22.89 -11.56
C ARG A 89 -17.07 22.51 -12.30
N PRO A 90 -18.13 23.33 -12.18
CA PRO A 90 -19.43 23.06 -12.80
C PRO A 90 -19.42 23.21 -14.33
N VAL A 91 -18.50 24.00 -14.91
CA VAL A 91 -18.38 24.20 -16.37
C VAL A 91 -17.07 23.55 -16.87
N ALA A 92 -17.17 22.77 -17.96
CA ALA A 92 -16.02 22.12 -18.58
C ALA A 92 -15.01 23.14 -19.16
N TYR A 93 -13.74 22.74 -19.38
CA TYR A 93 -12.73 23.67 -19.92
C TYR A 93 -13.10 23.92 -21.39
N GLN A 94 -13.41 25.18 -21.74
CA GLN A 94 -13.65 25.56 -23.14
C GLN A 94 -12.39 25.36 -24.00
N VAL A 95 -11.22 25.54 -23.40
CA VAL A 95 -9.93 25.19 -24.01
C VAL A 95 -9.20 24.24 -23.07
N ARG A 96 -8.97 23.00 -23.51
CA ARG A 96 -8.02 22.10 -22.86
C ARG A 96 -6.61 22.63 -23.15
N GLN A 97 -6.14 23.62 -22.40
CA GLN A 97 -4.71 23.89 -22.35
C GLN A 97 -4.05 22.60 -21.84
N ALA A 98 -3.21 21.99 -22.67
CA ALA A 98 -2.38 20.86 -22.29
C ALA A 98 -1.32 21.34 -21.28
N ARG A 99 -1.73 21.71 -20.07
CA ARG A 99 -0.82 21.83 -18.93
C ARG A 99 -0.15 20.47 -18.80
N SER A 100 1.18 20.43 -18.79
CA SER A 100 2.00 19.22 -18.78
C SER A 100 1.56 18.24 -17.69
N THR A 101 0.62 17.35 -18.00
CA THR A 101 0.22 16.27 -17.11
C THR A 101 1.18 15.13 -17.37
N THR A 102 1.92 14.68 -16.36
CA THR A 102 2.82 13.54 -16.51
C THR A 102 2.02 12.27 -16.83
N PHE A 103 2.63 11.31 -17.52
CA PHE A 103 2.03 10.00 -17.80
C PHE A 103 1.55 9.33 -16.50
N ALA A 104 2.37 9.37 -15.45
CA ALA A 104 2.02 8.87 -14.12
C ALA A 104 0.73 9.48 -13.56
N SER A 105 0.52 10.79 -13.76
CA SER A 105 -0.73 11.45 -13.32
C SER A 105 -1.95 10.97 -14.10
N ARG A 106 -1.80 10.61 -15.38
CA ARG A 106 -2.91 10.12 -16.23
C ARG A 106 -3.33 8.70 -15.87
N THR A 107 -2.37 7.86 -15.48
CA THR A 107 -2.61 6.45 -15.15
C THR A 107 -2.83 6.20 -13.66
N MET A 108 -2.72 7.22 -12.81
CA MET A 108 -2.79 7.13 -11.34
C MET A 108 -4.01 6.35 -10.81
N ILE A 109 -5.19 6.52 -11.42
CA ILE A 109 -6.39 5.79 -10.98
C ILE A 109 -6.31 4.30 -11.34
N TRP A 110 -5.79 3.98 -12.54
CA TRP A 110 -5.65 2.61 -13.01
C TRP A 110 -4.57 1.87 -12.22
N SER A 111 -3.41 2.49 -12.02
CA SER A 111 -2.36 1.91 -11.17
C SER A 111 -2.84 1.72 -9.73
N GLY A 112 -3.60 2.68 -9.18
CA GLY A 112 -4.20 2.55 -7.85
C GLY A 112 -5.17 1.36 -7.73
N LEU A 113 -6.04 1.14 -8.73
CA LEU A 113 -6.97 0.01 -8.73
C LEU A 113 -6.26 -1.34 -8.86
N ILE A 114 -5.21 -1.41 -9.68
CA ILE A 114 -4.38 -2.61 -9.82
C ILE A 114 -3.71 -2.93 -8.48
N VAL A 115 -3.08 -1.94 -7.85
CA VAL A 115 -2.44 -2.10 -6.53
C VAL A 115 -3.44 -2.50 -5.45
N LEU A 116 -4.63 -1.89 -5.43
CA LEU A 116 -5.68 -2.26 -4.47
C LEU A 116 -6.11 -3.73 -4.64
N SER A 117 -6.33 -4.16 -5.88
CA SER A 117 -6.70 -5.55 -6.18
C SER A 117 -5.58 -6.52 -5.78
N PHE A 118 -4.33 -6.16 -6.07
CA PHE A 118 -3.15 -6.91 -5.63
C PHE A 118 -3.06 -7.01 -4.10
N ILE A 119 -3.29 -5.93 -3.35
CA ILE A 119 -3.27 -5.95 -1.88
C ILE A 119 -4.31 -6.93 -1.33
N ILE A 120 -5.53 -6.93 -1.88
CA ILE A 120 -6.59 -7.84 -1.43
C ILE A 120 -6.17 -9.30 -1.68
N TYR A 121 -5.73 -9.62 -2.90
CA TYR A 121 -5.23 -10.94 -3.24
C TYR A 121 -4.05 -11.34 -2.34
N HIS A 122 -3.07 -10.47 -2.17
CA HIS A 122 -1.87 -10.70 -1.37
C HIS A 122 -2.20 -10.99 0.10
N LEU A 123 -3.14 -10.25 0.70
CA LEU A 123 -3.54 -10.53 2.08
C LEU A 123 -4.32 -11.84 2.21
N PHE A 124 -5.11 -12.20 1.21
CA PHE A 124 -5.80 -13.48 1.20
C PHE A 124 -4.79 -14.63 1.17
N ASP A 125 -3.85 -14.57 0.24
CA ASP A 125 -2.85 -15.60 -0.05
C ASP A 125 -1.80 -15.78 1.06
N PHE A 126 -1.43 -14.71 1.78
CA PHE A 126 -0.38 -14.80 2.81
C PHE A 126 -0.87 -14.63 4.26
N THR A 127 -2.12 -14.16 4.48
CA THR A 127 -2.63 -13.89 5.84
C THR A 127 -3.92 -14.62 6.17
N ILE A 128 -4.90 -14.66 5.27
CA ILE A 128 -6.24 -15.20 5.59
C ILE A 128 -6.30 -16.71 5.35
N SER A 129 -5.89 -17.15 4.17
CA SER A 129 -5.92 -18.55 3.76
C SER A 129 -4.59 -18.95 3.10
N PRO A 130 -3.48 -18.88 3.85
CA PRO A 130 -2.17 -19.25 3.31
C PRO A 130 -2.10 -20.72 2.90
N ASP A 131 -1.69 -20.94 1.65
CA ASP A 131 -1.39 -22.27 1.12
C ASP A 131 -0.03 -22.75 1.66
N TYR A 132 -0.05 -23.31 2.87
CA TYR A 132 1.16 -23.85 3.49
C TYR A 132 1.58 -25.14 2.80
N LYS A 133 2.54 -25.04 1.86
CA LYS A 133 3.14 -26.21 1.18
C LYS A 133 4.06 -27.06 2.06
N GLY A 134 4.20 -26.74 3.35
CA GLY A 134 4.95 -27.52 4.34
C GLY A 134 5.95 -26.71 5.14
N VAL A 135 6.93 -27.41 5.71
CA VAL A 135 8.08 -26.84 6.41
C VAL A 135 9.36 -27.14 5.64
N ASP A 136 10.33 -26.23 5.72
CA ASP A 136 11.64 -26.44 5.12
C ASP A 136 12.48 -27.46 5.93
N SER A 137 13.71 -27.74 5.46
CA SER A 137 14.62 -28.68 6.13
C SER A 137 14.98 -28.30 7.57
N GLU A 138 14.75 -27.05 7.98
CA GLU A 138 14.98 -26.54 9.33
C GLU A 138 13.69 -26.47 10.17
N GLY A 139 12.57 -26.96 9.65
CA GLY A 139 11.27 -26.93 10.34
C GLY A 139 10.61 -25.56 10.35
N ARG A 140 11.08 -24.60 9.54
CA ARG A 140 10.48 -23.26 9.38
C ARG A 140 9.38 -23.33 8.32
N HIS A 141 8.44 -22.39 8.35
CA HIS A 141 7.47 -22.26 7.27
C HIS A 141 8.18 -22.03 5.93
N ASP A 142 7.88 -22.86 4.93
CA ASP A 142 8.51 -22.74 3.62
C ASP A 142 7.84 -21.65 2.79
N ILE A 143 8.30 -20.42 2.98
CA ILE A 143 7.81 -19.24 2.26
C ILE A 143 8.26 -19.28 0.81
N PHE A 144 9.44 -19.85 0.52
CA PHE A 144 9.93 -19.99 -0.85
C PHE A 144 8.93 -20.77 -1.72
N ALA A 145 8.43 -21.91 -1.22
CA ALA A 145 7.45 -22.73 -1.92
C ALA A 145 6.04 -22.08 -2.05
N MET A 146 5.73 -21.08 -1.22
CA MET A 146 4.49 -20.31 -1.36
C MET A 146 4.57 -19.28 -2.50
N VAL A 147 5.78 -18.89 -2.91
CA VAL A 147 6.00 -17.84 -3.92
C VAL A 147 6.32 -18.43 -5.30
N VAL A 148 6.82 -19.67 -5.35
CA VAL A 148 7.20 -20.41 -6.58
C VAL A 148 6.25 -21.58 -6.83
#